data_AF-A0A5N7DG60-F1
#
_entry.id   AF-A0A5N7DG60-F1
#
_cell.length_a   1.000
_cell.length_b   1.000
_cell.length_c   1.000
_cell.angle_alpha   90.00
_cell.angle_beta   90.00
_cell.angle_gamma   90.00
#
_symmetry.space_group_name_H-M   'P 1'
#
loop_
_entity.id
_entity.type
_entity.pdbx_description
1 polymer ?
#
loop_
_entity_poly.entity_id
_entity_poly.type
_entity_poly.pdbx_seq_one_letter_code
_entity_poly.pdbx_strand_id
1 'polypeptide(L)'
;MEWLCITWAFKKAQAFEFVTKHIQLEHTEKIFANKLAIPAKVIDTLRTSREAGICNVIDVLYDLFHHLRYGPQLCNFECDLMRLAALVKGMQEFGILSKTPQRPAAGYSFLELRTACQDMDVDYSFHCCKLMPQVLKVLDKEYDSLNRGLTLGSFAPLGGKA
;
A
#
# COMPACT_ATOMS: atom_id res chain seq x y z
N MET A 1 -18.54 0.87 -2.99
CA MET A 1 -18.85 2.32 -2.97
C MET A 1 -20.20 2.67 -2.35
N GLU A 2 -21.23 1.84 -2.48
CA GLU A 2 -22.57 2.09 -1.91
C GLU A 2 -22.55 2.25 -0.38
N TRP A 3 -21.87 1.34 0.34
CA TRP A 3 -21.68 1.44 1.79
C TRP A 3 -20.99 2.74 2.22
N LEU A 4 -20.07 3.27 1.41
CA LEU A 4 -19.43 4.55 1.69
C LEU A 4 -20.44 5.70 1.58
N CYS A 5 -21.31 5.66 0.58
CA CYS A 5 -22.40 6.64 0.42
C CYS A 5 -23.40 6.57 1.58
N ILE A 6 -23.82 5.36 1.98
CA ILE A 6 -24.75 5.15 3.09
C ILE A 6 -24.14 5.70 4.39
N THR A 7 -22.93 5.26 4.75
CA THR A 7 -22.28 5.70 5.99
C THR A 7 -22.01 7.20 6.02
N TRP A 8 -21.69 7.81 4.87
CA TRP A 8 -21.57 9.25 4.70
C TRP A 8 -22.91 9.99 4.91
N ALA A 9 -23.97 9.56 4.23
CA ALA A 9 -25.29 10.20 4.27
C ALA A 9 -25.90 10.16 5.67
N PHE A 10 -25.77 9.02 6.35
CA PHE A 10 -26.29 8.80 7.71
C PHE A 10 -25.32 9.18 8.83
N LYS A 11 -24.17 9.80 8.51
CA LYS A 11 -23.16 10.26 9.47
C LYS A 11 -22.72 9.17 10.46
N LYS A 12 -22.59 7.92 10.00
CA LYS A 12 -22.18 6.77 10.82
C LYS A 12 -20.65 6.70 10.89
N ALA A 13 -20.05 7.46 11.80
CA ALA A 13 -18.60 7.65 11.89
C ALA A 13 -17.80 6.33 11.91
N GLN A 14 -18.11 5.40 12.82
CA GLN A 14 -17.40 4.12 12.93
C GLN A 14 -17.54 3.25 11.66
N ALA A 15 -18.74 3.21 11.07
CA ALA A 15 -18.97 2.46 9.84
C ALA A 15 -18.27 3.12 8.64
N PHE A 16 -18.19 4.45 8.61
CA PHE A 16 -17.43 5.19 7.59
C PHE A 16 -15.93 4.88 7.70
N GLU A 17 -15.35 4.91 8.89
CA GLU A 17 -13.95 4.52 9.14
C GLU A 17 -13.68 3.07 8.69
N PHE A 18 -14.57 2.14 9.05
CA PHE A 18 -14.44 0.74 8.64
C PHE A 18 -14.49 0.55 7.11
N VAL A 19 -15.47 1.19 6.44
CA VAL A 19 -15.63 1.07 4.98
C VAL A 19 -14.46 1.72 4.25
N THR A 20 -13.98 2.88 4.72
CA THR A 20 -12.85 3.57 4.10
C THR A 20 -11.55 2.79 4.27
N LYS A 21 -11.29 2.23 5.46
CA LYS A 21 -10.21 1.28 5.70
C LYS A 21 -10.24 0.14 4.69
N HIS A 22 -11.38 -0.54 4.56
CA HIS A 22 -11.52 -1.71 3.69
C HIS A 22 -11.27 -1.32 2.22
N ILE A 23 -11.81 -0.18 1.76
CA ILE A 23 -11.53 0.34 0.42
C ILE A 23 -10.03 0.63 0.23
N GLN A 24 -9.36 1.24 1.20
CA GLN A 24 -7.94 1.57 1.08
C GLN A 24 -7.04 0.33 1.06
N LEU A 25 -7.39 -0.71 1.82
CA LEU A 25 -6.56 -1.91 1.95
C LEU A 25 -6.79 -2.91 0.83
N GLU A 26 -8.05 -3.14 0.42
CA GLU A 26 -8.41 -4.29 -0.42
C GLU A 26 -8.77 -3.93 -1.86
N HIS A 27 -9.14 -2.69 -2.15
CA HIS A 27 -9.58 -2.32 -3.49
C HIS A 27 -8.41 -2.35 -4.49
N THR A 28 -8.60 -3.00 -5.63
CA THR A 28 -7.59 -3.12 -6.70
C THR A 28 -7.81 -2.11 -7.83
N GLU A 29 -9.07 -1.76 -8.08
CA GLU A 29 -9.46 -0.85 -9.16
C GLU A 29 -9.34 0.63 -8.76
N LYS A 30 -9.52 1.52 -9.75
CA LYS A 30 -9.62 2.96 -9.50
C LYS A 30 -10.84 3.25 -8.61
N ILE A 31 -10.70 4.23 -7.71
CA ILE A 31 -11.78 4.64 -6.82
C ILE A 31 -12.53 5.85 -7.43
N PHE A 32 -13.82 5.67 -7.69
CA PHE A 32 -14.72 6.67 -8.26
C PHE A 32 -16.09 6.65 -7.58
N ALA A 33 -16.79 7.79 -7.56
CA ALA A 33 -18.03 7.96 -6.81
C ALA A 33 -19.24 7.19 -7.38
N ASN A 34 -19.17 6.62 -8.59
CA ASN A 34 -20.27 5.88 -9.22
C ASN A 34 -21.60 6.64 -9.30
N LYS A 35 -21.56 7.96 -9.54
CA LYS A 35 -22.74 8.85 -9.51
C LYS A 35 -23.45 8.91 -8.14
N LEU A 36 -22.85 8.34 -7.09
CA LEU A 36 -23.35 8.45 -5.73
C LEU A 36 -23.02 9.82 -5.13
N ALA A 37 -23.84 10.28 -4.19
CA ALA A 37 -23.69 11.56 -3.51
C ALA A 37 -22.58 11.53 -2.45
N ILE A 38 -21.35 11.20 -2.88
CA ILE A 38 -20.14 11.19 -2.04
C ILE A 38 -19.30 12.43 -2.41
N PRO A 39 -18.82 13.22 -1.44
CA PRO A 39 -17.98 14.37 -1.74
C PRO A 39 -16.71 13.96 -2.47
N ALA A 40 -16.34 14.72 -3.52
CA ALA A 40 -15.11 14.48 -4.29
C ALA A 40 -13.88 14.38 -3.38
N LYS A 41 -13.79 15.25 -2.36
CA LYS A 41 -12.70 15.25 -1.36
C LYS A 41 -12.53 13.89 -0.66
N VAL A 42 -13.62 13.18 -0.34
CA VAL A 42 -13.54 11.85 0.28
C VAL A 42 -12.94 10.84 -0.70
N ILE A 43 -13.44 10.84 -1.94
CA ILE A 43 -12.96 9.96 -3.01
C ILE A 43 -11.49 10.21 -3.33
N ASP A 44 -11.09 11.47 -3.47
CA ASP A 44 -9.71 11.84 -3.77
C ASP A 44 -8.77 11.51 -2.61
N THR A 45 -9.21 11.68 -1.36
CA THR A 45 -8.42 11.29 -0.18
C THR A 45 -8.23 9.77 -0.13
N LEU A 46 -9.29 8.99 -0.39
CA LEU A 46 -9.20 7.53 -0.48
C LEU A 46 -8.21 7.10 -1.57
N ARG A 47 -8.36 7.65 -2.77
CA ARG A 47 -7.51 7.33 -3.92
C ARG A 47 -6.05 7.66 -3.62
N THR A 48 -5.78 8.90 -3.19
CA THR A 48 -4.43 9.40 -2.98
C THR A 48 -3.70 8.66 -1.86
N SER A 49 -4.37 8.41 -0.72
CA SER A 49 -3.73 7.69 0.39
C SER A 49 -3.43 6.23 0.05
N ARG A 50 -4.36 5.53 -0.61
CA ARG A 50 -4.13 4.17 -1.11
C ARG A 50 -2.97 4.13 -2.10
N GLU A 51 -3.02 4.97 -3.12
CA GLU A 51 -1.98 5.00 -4.16
C GLU A 51 -0.61 5.37 -3.59
N ALA A 52 -0.55 6.35 -2.68
CA ALA A 52 0.70 6.71 -2.00
C ALA A 52 1.26 5.55 -1.17
N GLY A 53 0.42 4.84 -0.38
CA GLY A 53 0.87 3.71 0.41
C GLY A 53 1.45 2.58 -0.44
N ILE A 54 0.79 2.23 -1.55
CA ILE A 54 1.29 1.21 -2.48
C ILE A 54 2.59 1.67 -3.16
N CYS A 55 2.62 2.90 -3.69
CA CYS A 55 3.81 3.44 -4.35
C CYS A 55 5.01 3.52 -3.40
N ASN A 56 4.83 3.94 -2.15
CA ASN A 56 5.92 4.02 -1.17
C ASN A 56 6.57 2.65 -0.95
N VAL A 57 5.78 1.57 -0.85
CA VAL A 57 6.31 0.22 -0.66
C VAL A 57 7.03 -0.27 -1.92
N ILE A 58 6.43 -0.07 -3.09
CA ILE A 58 7.04 -0.44 -4.38
C ILE A 58 8.36 0.31 -4.60
N ASP A 59 8.39 1.62 -4.33
CA ASP A 59 9.59 2.43 -4.48
C ASP A 59 10.73 1.89 -3.60
N VAL A 60 10.46 1.52 -2.34
CA VAL A 60 11.48 0.96 -1.42
C VAL A 60 11.90 -0.46 -1.81
N LEU A 61 11.02 -1.27 -2.41
CA LEU A 61 11.39 -2.55 -3.03
C LEU A 61 12.39 -2.35 -4.18
N TYR A 62 12.12 -1.37 -5.05
CA TYR A 62 13.01 -1.02 -6.15
C TYR A 62 14.34 -0.44 -5.65
N ASP A 63 14.34 0.38 -4.60
CA ASP A 63 15.56 0.89 -3.98
C ASP A 63 16.43 -0.25 -3.45
N LEU A 64 15.83 -1.23 -2.75
CA LEU A 64 16.55 -2.42 -2.29
C LEU A 64 17.09 -3.25 -3.46
N PHE A 65 16.29 -3.46 -4.50
CA PHE A 65 16.71 -4.16 -5.72
C PHE A 65 17.92 -3.47 -6.38
N HIS A 66 17.85 -2.16 -6.56
CA HIS A 66 18.95 -1.38 -7.14
C HIS A 66 20.20 -1.43 -6.27
N HIS A 67 20.03 -1.33 -4.95
CA HIS A 67 21.15 -1.37 -4.02
C HIS A 67 21.84 -2.74 -4.00
N LEU A 68 21.09 -3.84 -3.91
CA LEU A 68 21.66 -5.19 -3.93
C LEU A 68 22.37 -5.51 -5.26
N ARG A 69 21.93 -4.89 -6.37
CA ARG A 69 22.48 -5.15 -7.70
C ARG A 69 23.69 -4.29 -8.07
N TYR A 70 23.70 -3.03 -7.67
CA TYR A 70 24.69 -2.05 -8.13
C TYR A 70 25.38 -1.29 -6.99
N GLY A 71 24.84 -1.39 -5.77
CA GLY A 71 25.33 -0.70 -4.60
C GLY A 71 26.53 -1.40 -3.94
N PRO A 72 27.05 -0.78 -2.87
CA PRO A 72 28.02 -1.44 -2.01
C PRO A 72 27.41 -2.67 -1.34
N GLN A 73 28.26 -3.63 -0.99
CA GLN A 73 27.86 -4.82 -0.23
C GLN A 73 27.25 -4.42 1.12
N LEU A 74 26.08 -4.98 1.44
CA LEU A 74 25.37 -4.79 2.71
C LEU A 74 25.76 -5.82 3.75
N CYS A 75 26.03 -7.05 3.33
CA CYS A 75 26.44 -8.15 4.21
C CYS A 75 27.72 -8.81 3.69
N ASN A 76 27.60 -9.97 3.04
CA ASN A 76 28.65 -10.65 2.30
C ASN A 76 28.12 -10.95 0.89
N PHE A 77 29.02 -11.40 0.01
CA PHE A 77 28.71 -11.52 -1.41
C PHE A 77 27.60 -12.56 -1.65
N GLU A 78 27.70 -13.74 -1.03
CA GLU A 78 26.69 -14.78 -1.18
C GLU A 78 25.32 -14.35 -0.62
N CYS A 79 25.28 -13.69 0.54
CA CYS A 79 24.04 -13.23 1.16
C CYS A 79 23.36 -12.17 0.30
N ASP A 80 24.10 -11.19 -0.23
CA ASP A 80 23.51 -10.16 -1.08
C ASP A 80 22.99 -10.73 -2.40
N LEU A 81 23.70 -11.70 -3.00
CA LEU A 81 23.21 -12.42 -4.18
C LEU A 81 21.93 -13.21 -3.91
N MET A 82 21.86 -13.91 -2.77
CA MET A 82 20.67 -14.67 -2.40
C MET A 82 19.48 -13.76 -2.10
N ARG A 83 19.71 -12.62 -1.43
CA ARG A 83 18.68 -11.60 -1.21
C ARG A 83 18.20 -11.01 -2.54
N LEU A 84 19.12 -10.71 -3.46
CA LEU A 84 18.77 -10.21 -4.78
C LEU A 84 17.93 -11.22 -5.54
N ALA A 85 18.32 -12.50 -5.56
CA ALA A 85 17.60 -13.55 -6.25
C ALA A 85 16.18 -13.75 -5.68
N ALA A 86 16.05 -13.81 -4.35
CA ALA A 86 14.75 -13.93 -3.68
C ALA A 86 13.84 -12.72 -3.97
N LEU A 87 14.39 -11.51 -3.87
CA LEU A 87 13.67 -10.28 -4.15
C LEU A 87 13.20 -10.21 -5.61
N VAL A 88 14.09 -10.51 -6.57
CA VAL A 88 13.75 -10.56 -8.00
C VAL A 88 12.63 -11.55 -8.28
N LYS A 89 12.74 -12.75 -7.70
CA LYS A 89 11.73 -13.80 -7.89
C LYS A 89 10.37 -13.35 -7.36
N GLY A 90 10.29 -12.86 -6.12
CA GLY A 90 9.01 -12.47 -5.56
C GLY A 90 8.42 -11.19 -6.18
N MET A 91 9.26 -10.21 -6.57
CA MET A 91 8.79 -9.04 -7.35
C MET A 91 8.25 -9.43 -8.73
N GLN A 92 8.86 -10.45 -9.37
CA GLN A 92 8.39 -11.00 -10.64
C GLN A 92 7.06 -11.76 -10.48
N GLU A 93 6.95 -12.60 -9.46
CA GLU A 93 5.72 -13.36 -9.14
C GLU A 93 4.55 -12.44 -8.78
N PHE A 94 4.81 -11.35 -8.03
CA PHE A 94 3.80 -10.33 -7.75
C PHE A 94 3.49 -9.42 -8.95
N GLY A 95 4.26 -9.50 -10.04
CA GLY A 95 4.03 -8.74 -11.26
C GLY A 95 4.38 -7.26 -11.16
N ILE A 96 5.27 -6.87 -10.25
CA ILE A 96 5.77 -5.48 -10.13
C ILE A 96 7.14 -5.31 -10.78
N LEU A 97 7.88 -6.39 -11.03
CA LEU A 97 9.16 -6.33 -11.73
C LEU A 97 8.95 -6.04 -13.23
N SER A 98 8.96 -4.75 -13.58
CA SER A 98 8.80 -4.29 -14.96
C SER A 98 9.92 -3.32 -15.37
N LYS A 99 10.19 -3.23 -16.68
CA LYS A 99 11.15 -2.24 -17.23
C LYS A 99 10.72 -0.80 -17.01
N THR A 100 9.43 -0.57 -16.76
CA THR A 100 8.84 0.75 -16.54
C THR A 100 7.81 0.61 -15.43
N PRO A 101 8.06 1.12 -14.21
CA PRO A 101 7.08 1.12 -13.13
C PRO A 101 5.82 1.83 -13.61
N GLN A 102 4.73 1.10 -13.84
CA GLN A 102 3.49 1.72 -14.25
C GLN A 102 2.88 2.42 -13.04
N ARG A 103 3.04 3.75 -12.98
CA ARG A 103 2.12 4.61 -12.24
C ARG A 103 0.90 4.88 -13.12
N PRO A 104 -0.34 4.79 -12.61
CA PRO A 104 -0.75 4.58 -11.22
C PRO A 104 -0.68 3.10 -10.80
N ALA A 105 -0.64 2.83 -9.48
CA ALA A 105 -0.79 1.49 -8.89
C ALA A 105 -2.22 0.91 -9.04
N ALA A 106 -2.84 1.11 -10.20
CA ALA A 106 -4.08 0.46 -10.58
C ALA A 106 -3.80 -1.04 -10.79
N GLY A 107 -4.65 -1.88 -10.22
CA GLY A 107 -4.52 -3.33 -10.31
C GLY A 107 -3.90 -4.02 -9.10
N TYR A 108 -3.36 -3.28 -8.12
CA TYR A 108 -2.78 -3.86 -6.90
C TYR A 108 -3.63 -3.57 -5.66
N SER A 109 -3.89 -4.57 -4.84
CA SER A 109 -4.37 -4.37 -3.47
C SER A 109 -3.18 -4.11 -2.55
N PHE A 110 -3.34 -3.20 -1.58
CA PHE A 110 -2.29 -2.99 -0.57
C PHE A 110 -2.11 -4.25 0.27
N LEU A 111 -3.21 -4.96 0.58
CA LEU A 111 -3.14 -6.18 1.37
C LEU A 111 -2.44 -7.31 0.60
N GLU A 112 -2.70 -7.46 -0.69
CA GLU A 112 -1.99 -8.44 -1.53
C GLU A 112 -0.48 -8.14 -1.60
N LEU A 113 -0.11 -6.87 -1.76
CA LEU A 113 1.30 -6.44 -1.73
C LEU A 113 1.94 -6.76 -0.37
N ARG A 114 1.20 -6.53 0.72
CA ARG A 114 1.67 -6.85 2.08
C ARG A 114 1.92 -8.34 2.24
N THR A 115 0.97 -9.17 1.86
CA THR A 115 1.09 -10.63 1.94
C THR A 115 2.28 -11.10 1.11
N ALA A 116 2.42 -10.64 -0.13
CA ALA A 116 3.56 -10.99 -0.97
C ALA A 116 4.92 -10.62 -0.31
N CYS A 117 5.02 -9.43 0.31
CA CYS A 117 6.24 -9.03 1.01
C CYS A 117 6.55 -9.90 2.24
N GLN A 118 5.51 -10.29 2.97
CA GLN A 118 5.66 -11.15 4.15
C GLN A 118 6.07 -12.56 3.75
N ASP A 119 5.43 -13.14 2.74
CA ASP A 119 5.75 -14.47 2.22
C ASP A 119 7.20 -14.52 1.71
N MET A 120 7.62 -13.50 0.95
CA MET A 120 9.01 -13.36 0.51
C MET A 120 10.02 -13.37 1.67
N ASP A 121 9.75 -12.62 2.75
CA ASP A 121 10.66 -12.54 3.90
C ASP A 121 10.64 -13.81 4.76
N VAL A 122 9.50 -14.49 4.87
CA VAL A 122 9.37 -15.75 5.61
C VAL A 122 10.07 -16.90 4.91
N ASP A 123 9.93 -16.98 3.58
CA ASP A 123 10.59 -18.02 2.77
C ASP A 123 12.11 -17.84 2.71
N TYR A 124 12.60 -16.61 2.94
CA TYR A 124 14.02 -16.32 2.99
C TYR A 124 14.64 -16.75 4.33
N SER A 125 15.38 -17.86 4.30
CA SER A 125 16.08 -18.43 5.45
C SER A 125 17.61 -18.50 5.27
N PHE A 126 18.14 -17.87 4.21
CA PHE A 126 19.56 -17.92 3.90
C PHE A 126 20.34 -16.90 4.75
N HIS A 127 21.20 -17.39 5.64
CA HIS A 127 22.04 -16.58 6.54
C HIS A 127 21.25 -15.89 7.69
N CYS A 128 21.94 -15.13 8.55
CA CYS A 128 21.33 -14.43 9.69
C CYS A 128 20.58 -13.14 9.31
N CYS A 129 20.60 -12.73 8.04
CA CYS A 129 19.98 -11.49 7.58
C CYS A 129 18.50 -11.72 7.23
N LYS A 130 17.66 -10.73 7.51
CA LYS A 130 16.32 -10.61 6.94
C LYS A 130 16.41 -10.23 5.45
N LEU A 131 15.45 -10.65 4.64
CA LEU A 131 15.45 -10.33 3.21
C LEU A 131 15.37 -8.82 3.00
N MET A 132 14.34 -8.20 3.59
CA MET A 132 13.96 -6.83 3.29
C MET A 132 13.50 -6.02 4.53
N PRO A 133 14.32 -5.93 5.59
CA PRO A 133 13.92 -5.30 6.84
C PRO A 133 13.47 -3.83 6.67
N GLN A 134 14.12 -3.06 5.77
CA GLN A 134 13.68 -1.69 5.49
C GLN A 134 12.32 -1.62 4.78
N VAL A 135 12.00 -2.58 3.91
CA VAL A 135 10.72 -2.65 3.19
C VAL A 135 9.61 -2.97 4.19
N LEU A 136 9.81 -3.98 5.04
CA LEU A 136 8.83 -4.36 6.06
C LEU A 136 8.51 -3.22 7.01
N LYS A 137 9.51 -2.41 7.40
CA LYS A 137 9.29 -1.22 8.21
C LYS A 137 8.37 -0.20 7.54
N VAL A 138 8.56 0.06 6.25
CA VAL A 138 7.72 0.97 5.48
C VAL A 138 6.33 0.37 5.27
N LEU A 139 6.26 -0.92 4.95
CA LEU A 139 5.03 -1.68 4.78
C LEU A 139 4.13 -1.62 6.03
N ASP A 140 4.69 -1.87 7.22
CA ASP A 140 3.93 -1.81 8.47
C ASP A 140 3.47 -0.39 8.79
N LYS A 141 4.32 0.62 8.55
CA LYS A 141 3.95 2.03 8.72
C LYS A 141 2.78 2.43 7.81
N GLU A 142 2.83 2.06 6.53
CA GLU A 142 1.75 2.36 5.59
C GLU A 142 0.48 1.56 5.92
N TYR A 143 0.62 0.30 6.34
CA TYR A 143 -0.50 -0.50 6.82
C TYR A 143 -1.19 0.16 8.01
N ASP A 144 -0.45 0.55 9.05
CA ASP A 144 -1.02 1.20 10.23
C ASP A 144 -1.70 2.52 9.89
N SER A 145 -1.19 3.24 8.88
CA SER A 145 -1.82 4.43 8.35
C SER A 145 -3.18 4.13 7.71
N LEU A 146 -3.23 3.18 6.77
CA LEU A 146 -4.44 2.83 6.02
C LEU A 146 -5.46 2.05 6.88
N ASN A 147 -4.99 1.23 7.82
CA ASN A 147 -5.79 0.39 8.69
C ASN A 147 -6.62 1.20 9.72
N ARG A 148 -6.33 2.49 9.88
CA ARG A 148 -7.17 3.41 10.67
C ARG A 148 -8.43 3.86 9.93
N GLY A 149 -8.45 3.78 8.60
CA GLY A 149 -9.51 4.39 7.79
C GLY A 149 -9.50 5.92 7.86
N LEU A 150 -10.50 6.53 7.24
CA LEU A 150 -10.69 7.97 7.24
C LEU A 150 -11.75 8.38 8.27
N THR A 151 -11.44 9.37 9.11
CA THR A 151 -12.40 9.88 10.09
C THR A 151 -13.39 10.85 9.43
N LEU A 152 -14.69 10.61 9.63
CA LEU A 152 -15.77 11.42 9.04
C LEU A 152 -15.66 12.91 9.39
N GLY A 153 -15.19 13.24 10.61
CA GLY A 153 -14.98 14.61 11.07
C GLY A 153 -13.95 15.41 10.26
N SER A 154 -13.00 14.75 9.57
CA SER A 154 -12.02 15.42 8.71
C SER A 154 -12.62 16.04 7.44
N PHE A 155 -13.89 15.72 7.16
CA PHE A 155 -14.64 16.19 5.99
C PHE A 155 -15.87 17.04 6.34
N ALA A 156 -16.13 17.30 7.63
CA ALA A 156 -17.19 18.23 8.01
C ALA A 156 -16.80 19.65 7.54
N PRO A 157 -17.75 20.45 7.00
CA PRO A 157 -17.48 21.85 6.74
C PRO A 157 -17.13 22.53 8.07
N LEU A 158 -16.05 23.29 8.09
CA LEU A 158 -15.75 24.22 9.18
C LEU A 158 -16.91 25.23 9.27
N GLY A 159 -17.86 24.99 10.17
CA GLY A 159 -18.85 25.94 10.66
C GLY A 159 -19.59 26.77 9.60
N GLY A 160 -20.57 26.17 8.93
CA GLY A 160 -21.70 26.96 8.42
C GLY A 160 -22.58 27.35 9.60
N LYS A 161 -22.42 28.58 10.12
CA LYS A 161 -23.35 29.15 11.09
C LYS A 161 -24.75 29.18 10.47
N ALA A 162 -25.73 28.76 11.28
CA ALA A 162 -27.15 28.87 11.03
C ALA A 162 -27.59 30.31 10.75
#